data_AF-A0A5E4JRL2-F1
#
_entry.id   AF-A0A5E4JRL2-F1
#
_cell.length_a   1.000
_cell.length_b   1.000
_cell.length_c   1.000
_cell.angle_alpha   90.00
_cell.angle_beta   90.00
_cell.angle_gamma   90.00
#
_symmetry.space_group_name_H-M   'P 1'
#
loop_
_entity.id
_entity.type
_entity.pdbx_description
1 polymer ?
#
loop_
_entity_poly.entity_id
_entity_poly.type
_entity_poly.pdbx_seq_one_letter_code
_entity_poly.pdbx_strand_id
1 'polypeptide(L)'
;MARRDEQGFLELEPEDEKLLERYRVEALSGQNAERYQALTDFFGFNPEDENLYRASRGIHDAHSLVETLLGVPPFIPPKRTDISQTLLTSYQSFLKEAEGVSNSLYQDPDTKRRLLETYFPGRFGSKGKQPLMGASPGKIGYLFNALIESARKALKED
;
A
#
# COMPACT_ATOMS: atom_id res chain seq x y z
N MET A 1 -6.04 -10.29 4.39
CA MET A 1 -7.39 -10.45 3.87
C MET A 1 -8.07 -9.18 4.27
N ALA A 2 -7.43 -8.03 4.10
CA ALA A 2 -6.62 -7.54 3.01
C ALA A 2 -7.49 -7.33 1.75
N ARG A 3 -8.82 -7.44 1.83
CA ARG A 3 -9.79 -7.28 0.72
C ARG A 3 -10.23 -5.80 0.65
N ARG A 4 -11.04 -5.40 -0.31
CA ARG A 4 -11.71 -4.10 -0.23
C ARG A 4 -13.17 -4.25 -0.57
N ASP A 5 -14.02 -3.57 0.19
CA ASP A 5 -15.46 -3.58 -0.04
C ASP A 5 -15.82 -2.86 -1.35
N GLU A 6 -17.10 -2.87 -1.72
CA GLU A 6 -17.61 -2.22 -2.93
C GLU A 6 -17.36 -0.69 -2.97
N GLN A 7 -16.88 -0.10 -1.86
CA GLN A 7 -16.60 1.32 -1.69
C GLN A 7 -15.09 1.65 -1.66
N GLY A 8 -14.22 0.64 -1.63
CA GLY A 8 -12.77 0.80 -1.80
C GLY A 8 -11.95 0.90 -0.50
N PHE A 9 -12.45 0.44 0.64
CA PHE A 9 -11.70 0.40 1.92
C PHE A 9 -10.94 -0.91 2.15
N LEU A 10 -9.75 -0.91 2.77
CA LEU A 10 -9.03 -2.14 3.17
C LEU A 10 -9.86 -2.97 4.18
N GLU A 11 -10.49 -4.09 3.78
CA GLU A 11 -10.69 -5.25 4.66
C GLU A 11 -9.29 -5.74 5.08
N LEU A 12 -9.05 -6.35 6.24
CA LEU A 12 -7.70 -6.74 6.78
C LEU A 12 -7.60 -8.25 7.08
N GLU A 13 -6.41 -8.89 6.92
CA GLU A 13 -6.30 -10.30 7.40
C GLU A 13 -6.63 -10.30 8.89
N PRO A 14 -7.24 -11.35 9.44
CA PRO A 14 -7.40 -11.47 10.88
C PRO A 14 -6.09 -11.31 11.65
N GLU A 15 -4.94 -11.62 11.05
CA GLU A 15 -3.62 -11.43 11.64
C GLU A 15 -3.14 -9.97 11.60
N ASP A 16 -3.33 -9.29 10.47
CA ASP A 16 -2.99 -7.87 10.31
C ASP A 16 -3.94 -6.98 11.13
N GLU A 17 -5.22 -7.33 11.19
CA GLU A 17 -6.24 -6.71 12.04
C GLU A 17 -5.87 -6.86 13.52
N LYS A 18 -5.49 -8.07 13.96
CA LYS A 18 -5.02 -8.29 15.34
C LYS A 18 -3.75 -7.51 15.64
N LEU A 19 -2.83 -7.38 14.68
CA LEU A 19 -1.59 -6.62 14.86
C LEU A 19 -1.88 -5.11 14.97
N LEU A 20 -2.71 -4.57 14.09
CA LEU A 20 -3.13 -3.18 14.10
C LEU A 20 -3.97 -2.85 15.33
N GLU A 21 -4.82 -3.77 15.78
CA GLU A 21 -5.58 -3.63 17.02
C GLU A 21 -4.65 -3.64 18.25
N ARG A 22 -3.63 -4.50 18.28
CA ARG A 22 -2.59 -4.43 19.32
C ARG A 22 -1.89 -3.08 19.32
N TYR A 23 -1.55 -2.55 18.16
CA TYR A 23 -0.96 -1.22 18.06
C TYR A 23 -1.89 -0.09 18.50
N ARG A 24 -3.21 -0.24 18.33
CA ARG A 24 -4.22 0.71 18.83
C ARG A 24 -4.28 0.69 20.35
N VAL A 25 -4.34 -0.50 20.95
CA VAL A 25 -4.33 -0.71 22.41
C VAL A 25 -3.02 -0.22 23.03
N GLU A 26 -1.89 -0.47 22.40
CA GLU A 26 -0.59 0.08 22.82
C GLU A 26 -0.57 1.61 22.75
N ALA A 27 -1.15 2.20 21.71
CA ALA A 27 -1.25 3.66 21.59
C ALA A 27 -2.13 4.29 22.68
N LEU A 28 -3.25 3.63 23.03
CA LEU A 28 -4.10 4.02 24.15
C LEU A 28 -3.34 3.98 25.48
N SER A 29 -2.71 2.83 25.77
CA SER A 29 -1.95 2.63 27.01
C SER A 29 -0.72 3.56 27.09
N GLY A 30 -0.10 3.85 25.95
CA GLY A 30 1.06 4.72 25.84
C GLY A 30 0.72 6.21 25.71
N GLN A 31 -0.56 6.58 25.76
CA GLN A 31 -1.03 7.97 25.59
C GLN A 31 -0.53 8.62 24.28
N ASN A 32 -0.40 7.83 23.22
CA ASN A 32 -0.06 8.31 21.89
C ASN A 32 -1.34 8.68 21.12
N ALA A 33 -1.77 9.92 21.30
CA ALA A 33 -3.01 10.46 20.72
C ALA A 33 -3.08 10.30 19.20
N GLU A 34 -1.98 10.56 18.50
CA GLU A 34 -1.91 10.52 17.04
C GLU A 34 -2.13 9.11 16.50
N ARG A 35 -1.38 8.14 17.02
CA ARG A 35 -1.49 6.73 16.62
C ARG A 35 -2.84 6.12 17.04
N TYR A 36 -3.34 6.51 18.21
CA TYR A 36 -4.64 6.07 18.71
C TYR A 36 -5.79 6.57 17.83
N GLN A 37 -5.79 7.87 17.49
CA GLN A 37 -6.80 8.46 16.62
C GLN A 37 -6.82 7.79 15.26
N ALA A 38 -5.67 7.71 14.59
CA ALA A 38 -5.60 7.16 13.23
C ALA A 38 -6.03 5.68 13.15
N LEU A 39 -5.65 4.84 14.12
CA LEU A 39 -6.08 3.45 14.15
C LEU A 39 -7.56 3.30 14.52
N THR A 40 -8.08 4.16 15.39
CA THR A 40 -9.51 4.20 15.74
C THR A 40 -10.35 4.60 14.53
N ASP A 41 -9.91 5.62 13.78
CA ASP A 41 -10.55 6.07 12.54
C ASP A 41 -10.51 4.99 11.46
N PHE A 42 -9.36 4.34 11.31
CA PHE A 42 -9.16 3.28 10.33
C PHE A 42 -10.09 2.08 10.55
N PHE A 43 -10.34 1.69 11.80
CA PHE A 43 -11.29 0.63 12.14
C PHE A 43 -12.76 1.10 12.19
N GLY A 44 -13.00 2.41 12.14
CA GLY A 44 -14.35 2.97 12.33
C GLY A 44 -14.90 2.72 13.74
N PHE A 45 -14.03 2.60 14.75
CA PHE A 45 -14.44 2.37 16.13
C PHE A 45 -14.84 3.67 16.82
N ASN A 46 -15.73 3.57 17.81
CA ASN A 46 -15.93 4.65 18.76
C ASN A 46 -14.71 4.71 19.71
N PRO A 47 -14.14 5.90 19.96
CA PRO A 47 -13.01 6.03 20.86
C PRO A 47 -13.39 5.63 22.29
N GLU A 48 -12.57 4.79 22.93
CA GLU A 48 -12.71 4.48 24.36
C GLU A 48 -12.26 5.65 25.24
N ASP A 49 -11.31 6.46 24.76
CA ASP A 49 -10.87 7.70 25.41
C ASP A 49 -11.04 8.90 24.47
N GLU A 50 -12.17 9.61 24.63
CA GLU A 50 -12.46 10.81 23.85
C GLU A 50 -11.44 11.93 24.05
N ASN A 51 -10.85 12.04 25.23
CA ASN A 51 -9.89 13.12 25.51
C ASN A 51 -8.58 12.85 24.77
N LEU A 52 -8.09 11.61 24.82
CA LEU A 52 -6.90 11.20 24.06
C LEU A 52 -7.15 11.28 22.56
N TYR A 53 -8.30 10.82 22.09
CA TYR A 53 -8.69 10.88 20.67
C TYR A 53 -8.70 12.33 20.15
N ARG A 54 -9.28 13.27 20.91
CA ARG A 54 -9.33 14.70 20.55
C ARG A 54 -8.00 15.44 20.79
N ALA A 55 -7.10 14.88 21.59
CA ALA A 55 -5.78 15.47 21.85
C ALA A 55 -4.82 15.35 20.65
N SER A 56 -5.15 14.48 19.68
CA SER A 56 -4.39 14.39 18.43
C SER A 56 -4.45 15.69 17.66
N ARG A 57 -3.31 16.13 17.13
CA ARG A 57 -3.21 17.31 16.25
C ARG A 57 -3.58 17.02 14.79
N GLY A 58 -4.11 15.82 14.55
CA GLY A 58 -4.59 15.35 13.24
C GLY A 58 -3.50 14.66 12.44
N ILE A 59 -3.44 13.33 12.52
CA ILE A 59 -2.81 12.55 11.45
C ILE A 59 -3.71 12.71 10.21
N HIS A 60 -3.15 13.28 9.14
CA HIS A 60 -3.90 13.58 7.91
C HIS A 60 -4.18 12.34 7.05
N ASP A 61 -3.61 11.19 7.38
CA ASP A 61 -3.84 9.97 6.63
C ASP A 61 -3.63 8.69 7.48
N ALA A 62 -4.74 8.13 7.97
CA ALA A 62 -4.75 6.88 8.71
C ALA A 62 -4.21 5.71 7.88
N HIS A 63 -4.39 5.73 6.55
CA HIS A 63 -3.86 4.69 5.67
C HIS A 63 -2.34 4.72 5.61
N SER A 64 -1.72 5.90 5.49
CA SER A 64 -0.26 6.04 5.52
C SER A 64 0.37 5.53 6.83
N LEU A 65 -0.29 5.72 7.97
CA LEU A 65 0.16 5.17 9.24
C LEU A 65 0.06 3.64 9.24
N VAL A 66 -1.08 3.08 8.83
CA VAL A 66 -1.27 1.63 8.73
C VAL A 66 -0.23 1.00 7.82
N GLU A 67 0.06 1.62 6.66
CA GLU A 67 1.13 1.20 5.76
C GLU A 67 2.49 1.19 6.46
N THR A 68 2.82 2.23 7.22
CA THR A 68 4.05 2.29 8.01
C THR A 68 4.12 1.18 9.07
N LEU A 69 3.02 0.95 9.78
CA LEU A 69 2.95 -0.05 10.85
C LEU A 69 3.03 -1.49 10.33
N LEU A 70 2.59 -1.73 9.10
CA LEU A 70 2.75 -2.99 8.40
C LEU A 70 4.12 -3.13 7.70
N GLY A 71 5.03 -2.16 7.90
CA GLY A 71 6.37 -2.19 7.31
C GLY A 71 6.39 -2.01 5.79
N VAL A 72 5.37 -1.32 5.24
CA VAL A 72 5.29 -0.98 3.82
C VAL A 72 6.22 0.22 3.55
N PRO A 73 7.28 0.06 2.75
CA PRO A 73 8.13 1.20 2.40
C PRO A 73 7.35 2.15 1.46
N PRO A 74 7.55 3.48 1.57
CA PRO A 74 6.83 4.44 0.75
C PRO A 74 7.11 4.20 -0.74
N PHE A 75 6.04 4.11 -1.55
CA PHE A 75 6.18 4.09 -2.99
C PHE A 75 6.58 5.48 -3.48
N ILE A 76 7.84 5.61 -3.92
CA ILE A 76 8.30 6.81 -4.62
C ILE A 76 8.08 6.59 -6.13
N PRO A 77 7.12 7.28 -6.78
CA PRO A 77 6.98 7.25 -8.22
C PRO A 77 8.22 7.90 -8.88
N PRO A 78 8.61 7.48 -10.09
CA PRO A 78 9.64 8.18 -10.85
C PRO A 78 9.20 9.64 -11.11
N LYS A 79 10.14 10.59 -11.02
CA LYS A 79 9.88 11.99 -11.34
C LYS A 79 9.61 12.13 -12.84
N ARG A 80 8.64 12.96 -13.22
CA ARG A 80 8.20 13.18 -14.62
C ARG A 80 9.35 13.49 -15.59
N THR A 81 10.37 14.21 -15.14
CA THR A 81 11.53 14.59 -15.95
C THR A 81 12.43 13.40 -16.36
N ASP A 82 12.25 12.22 -15.76
CA ASP A 82 13.03 11.01 -16.04
C ASP A 82 12.22 9.92 -16.77
N ILE A 83 11.00 10.22 -17.22
CA ILE A 83 10.18 9.25 -17.95
C ILE A 83 10.72 9.13 -19.38
N SER A 84 11.61 8.17 -19.60
CA SER A 84 12.08 7.81 -20.94
C SER A 84 10.98 7.13 -21.76
N GLN A 85 11.09 7.20 -23.10
CA GLN A 85 10.20 6.47 -24.01
C GLN A 85 10.15 4.97 -23.67
N THR A 86 11.28 4.39 -23.25
CA THR A 86 11.39 3.00 -22.80
C THR A 86 10.52 2.73 -21.57
N LEU A 87 10.43 3.65 -20.61
CA LEU A 87 9.58 3.50 -19.43
C LEU A 87 8.09 3.58 -19.79
N LEU A 88 7.70 4.47 -20.71
CA LEU A 88 6.32 4.54 -21.21
C LEU A 88 5.90 3.25 -21.90
N THR A 89 6.77 2.67 -22.73
CA THR A 89 6.53 1.37 -23.38
C THR A 89 6.41 0.25 -22.34
N SER A 90 7.25 0.25 -21.30
CA SER A 90 7.11 -0.68 -20.18
C SER A 90 5.77 -0.48 -19.44
N TYR A 91 5.32 0.76 -19.22
CA TYR A 91 4.02 1.04 -18.59
C TYR A 91 2.84 0.56 -19.42
N GLN A 92 2.84 0.80 -20.73
CA GLN A 92 1.78 0.31 -21.62
C GLN A 92 1.72 -1.22 -21.62
N SER A 93 2.88 -1.88 -21.75
CA SER A 93 2.95 -3.34 -21.77
C SER A 93 2.55 -3.95 -20.42
N PHE A 94 3.01 -3.36 -19.32
CA PHE A 94 2.64 -3.73 -17.96
C PHE A 94 1.13 -3.61 -17.73
N LEU A 95 0.51 -2.48 -18.10
CA LEU A 95 -0.93 -2.30 -17.93
C LEU A 95 -1.75 -3.31 -18.73
N LYS A 96 -1.31 -3.61 -19.96
CA LYS A 96 -1.98 -4.59 -20.83
C LYS A 96 -1.96 -6.00 -20.22
N GLU A 97 -0.83 -6.44 -19.68
CA GLU A 97 -0.77 -7.75 -18.99
C GLU A 97 -1.46 -7.73 -17.62
N ALA A 98 -1.57 -6.55 -17.00
CA ALA A 98 -2.25 -6.37 -15.72
C ALA A 98 -3.79 -6.32 -15.81
N GLU A 99 -4.39 -6.09 -17.00
CA GLU A 99 -5.85 -5.96 -17.16
C GLU A 99 -6.65 -7.18 -16.68
N GLY A 100 -6.05 -8.37 -16.71
CA GLY A 100 -6.67 -9.61 -16.22
C GLY A 100 -6.26 -10.01 -14.79
N VAL A 101 -5.42 -9.20 -14.13
CA VAL A 101 -4.89 -9.51 -12.80
C VAL A 101 -5.70 -8.77 -11.76
N SER A 102 -6.11 -9.48 -10.71
CA SER A 102 -6.93 -8.90 -9.64
C SER A 102 -6.25 -7.69 -9.00
N ASN A 103 -7.01 -6.63 -8.70
CA ASN A 103 -6.52 -5.51 -7.90
C ASN A 103 -6.41 -5.85 -6.40
N SER A 104 -6.84 -7.05 -5.97
CA SER A 104 -6.71 -7.49 -4.58
C SER A 104 -5.26 -7.71 -4.19
N LEU A 105 -4.80 -7.12 -3.09
CA LEU A 105 -3.39 -7.13 -2.69
C LEU A 105 -2.78 -8.54 -2.53
N TYR A 106 -3.59 -9.55 -2.23
CA TYR A 106 -3.12 -10.90 -1.91
C TYR A 106 -3.48 -11.93 -2.97
N GLN A 107 -4.26 -11.55 -3.99
CA GLN A 107 -4.54 -12.43 -5.11
C GLN A 107 -3.42 -12.36 -6.14
N ASP A 108 -3.14 -13.52 -6.73
CA ASP A 108 -2.12 -13.71 -7.75
C ASP A 108 -0.73 -13.13 -7.37
N PRO A 109 -0.25 -13.31 -6.12
CA PRO A 109 0.94 -12.62 -5.65
C PRO A 109 2.18 -13.01 -6.46
N ASP A 110 2.26 -14.25 -6.93
CA ASP A 110 3.34 -14.69 -7.80
C ASP A 110 3.24 -14.10 -9.21
N THR A 111 2.02 -13.99 -9.77
CA THR A 111 1.78 -13.32 -11.07
C THR A 111 2.17 -11.85 -10.97
N LYS A 112 1.75 -11.16 -9.91
CA LYS A 112 2.09 -9.75 -9.67
C LYS A 112 3.58 -9.56 -9.47
N ARG A 113 4.23 -10.41 -8.68
CA ARG A 113 5.69 -10.39 -8.50
C ARG A 113 6.38 -10.54 -9.85
N ARG A 114 5.96 -11.54 -10.65
CA ARG A 114 6.51 -11.79 -11.98
C ARG A 114 6.37 -10.56 -12.88
N LEU A 115 5.20 -9.94 -12.92
CA LEU A 115 4.97 -8.74 -13.75
C LEU A 115 5.84 -7.57 -13.29
N LEU A 116 5.93 -7.30 -11.99
CA LEU A 116 6.80 -6.27 -11.44
C LEU A 116 8.28 -6.48 -11.82
N GLU A 117 8.78 -7.71 -11.63
CA GLU A 117 10.16 -8.07 -11.97
C GLU A 117 10.44 -8.03 -13.47
N THR A 118 9.45 -8.41 -14.29
CA THR A 118 9.57 -8.46 -15.76
C THR A 118 9.63 -7.06 -16.38
N TYR A 119 8.74 -6.17 -15.96
CA TYR A 119 8.60 -4.85 -16.58
C TYR A 119 9.45 -3.77 -15.94
N PHE A 120 9.85 -3.95 -14.67
CA PHE A 120 10.71 -3.02 -13.96
C PHE A 120 11.89 -3.75 -13.29
N PRO A 121 12.71 -4.51 -14.04
CA PRO A 121 13.79 -5.33 -13.49
C PRO A 121 14.85 -4.51 -12.75
N GLY A 122 15.13 -3.28 -13.19
CA GLY A 122 16.05 -2.36 -12.51
C GLY A 122 15.56 -1.93 -11.11
N ARG A 123 14.26 -2.06 -10.83
CA ARG A 123 13.66 -1.78 -9.52
C ARG A 123 13.39 -3.06 -8.74
N PHE A 124 12.65 -4.00 -9.30
CA PHE A 124 12.15 -5.17 -8.56
C PHE A 124 12.90 -6.47 -8.79
N GLY A 125 13.74 -6.54 -9.84
CA GLY A 125 14.52 -7.75 -10.11
C GLY A 125 15.45 -8.12 -8.96
N SER A 126 16.03 -9.31 -9.01
CA SER A 126 16.92 -9.84 -7.96
C SER A 126 18.13 -8.95 -7.65
N LYS A 127 18.56 -8.12 -8.60
CA LYS A 127 19.61 -7.10 -8.45
C LYS A 127 19.09 -5.66 -8.52
N GLY A 128 17.77 -5.49 -8.47
CA GLY A 128 17.10 -4.20 -8.52
C GLY A 128 17.26 -3.44 -7.20
N LYS A 129 16.89 -2.15 -7.22
CA LYS A 129 16.93 -1.28 -6.03
C LYS A 129 16.01 -1.74 -4.89
N GLN A 130 15.00 -2.55 -5.19
CA GLN A 130 13.99 -3.04 -4.26
C GLN A 130 13.57 -4.48 -4.65
N PRO A 131 14.43 -5.48 -4.38
CA PRO A 131 14.12 -6.87 -4.70
C PRO A 131 12.85 -7.36 -3.99
N LEU A 132 12.06 -8.20 -4.65
CA LEU A 132 10.80 -8.74 -4.09
C LEU A 132 10.94 -10.12 -3.44
N MET A 133 12.17 -10.66 -3.39
CA MET A 133 12.44 -11.94 -2.73
C MET A 133 12.16 -11.83 -1.22
N GLY A 134 11.29 -12.70 -0.70
CA GLY A 134 10.84 -12.66 0.70
C GLY A 134 9.81 -11.56 1.00
N ALA A 135 9.36 -10.78 0.02
CA ALA A 135 8.26 -9.84 0.21
C ALA A 135 6.94 -10.58 0.44
N SER A 136 6.15 -10.11 1.41
CA SER A 136 4.82 -10.66 1.68
C SER A 136 3.89 -10.47 0.48
N PRO A 137 2.89 -11.35 0.30
CA PRO A 137 1.88 -11.20 -0.76
C PRO A 137 1.24 -9.80 -0.80
N GLY A 138 0.83 -9.27 0.36
CA GLY A 138 0.24 -7.93 0.47
C GLY A 138 1.17 -6.82 -0.02
N LYS A 139 2.47 -6.90 0.29
CA LYS A 139 3.49 -5.95 -0.20
C LYS A 139 3.61 -5.99 -1.72
N ILE A 140 3.57 -7.18 -2.31
CA ILE A 140 3.65 -7.34 -3.76
C ILE A 140 2.41 -6.77 -4.44
N GLY A 141 1.23 -7.05 -3.91
CA GLY A 141 -0.01 -6.50 -4.45
C GLY A 141 -0.11 -4.99 -4.33
N TYR A 142 0.41 -4.41 -3.25
CA TYR A 142 0.46 -2.96 -3.08
C TYR A 142 1.35 -2.32 -4.14
N LEU A 143 2.58 -2.81 -4.29
CA LEU A 143 3.54 -2.28 -5.27
C LEU A 143 2.99 -2.41 -6.70
N PHE A 144 2.29 -3.51 -6.98
CA PHE A 144 1.60 -3.73 -8.25
C PHE A 144 0.53 -2.67 -8.51
N ASN A 145 -0.39 -2.45 -7.55
CA ASN A 145 -1.47 -1.46 -7.69
C ASN A 145 -0.93 -0.03 -7.80
N ALA A 146 0.05 0.33 -6.96
CA ALA A 146 0.69 1.64 -7.00
C ALA A 146 1.35 1.91 -8.36
N LEU A 147 1.93 0.88 -8.99
CA LEU A 147 2.46 0.98 -10.34
C LEU A 147 1.39 1.08 -11.42
N ILE A 148 0.24 0.41 -11.27
CA ILE A 148 -0.90 0.59 -12.16
C ILE A 148 -1.36 2.05 -12.13
N GLU A 149 -1.52 2.63 -10.94
CA GLU A 149 -1.93 4.03 -10.80
C GLU A 149 -0.90 5.00 -11.40
N SER A 150 0.39 4.78 -11.08
CA SER A 150 1.48 5.58 -11.64
C SER A 150 1.55 5.50 -13.16
N ALA A 151 1.38 4.30 -13.73
CA ALA A 151 1.39 4.07 -15.17
C ALA A 151 0.19 4.74 -15.85
N ARG A 152 -1.02 4.60 -15.29
CA ARG A 152 -2.22 5.27 -15.79
C ARG A 152 -2.08 6.79 -15.76
N LYS A 153 -1.50 7.34 -14.70
CA LYS A 153 -1.26 8.79 -14.60
C LYS A 153 -0.25 9.26 -15.64
N ALA A 154 0.85 8.51 -15.83
CA ALA A 154 1.87 8.85 -16.82
C ALA A 154 1.36 8.81 -18.27
N LEU A 155 0.40 7.93 -18.58
CA LEU A 155 -0.14 7.72 -19.94
C LEU A 155 -1.41 8.53 -20.27
N LYS A 156 -2.08 9.12 -19.26
CA LYS A 156 -3.26 9.98 -19.46
C LYS A 156 -2.94 11.46 -19.63
N GLU A 157 -1.69 11.86 -19.37
CA GLU A 157 -1.25 13.25 -19.55
C GLU A 157 -0.50 13.44 -20.88
N ASP A 158 -1.10 12.96 -21.97
CA ASP A 158 -0.77 13.30 -23.37
C ASP A 158 -1.85 14.24 -23.93
#